data_AF-A0A497FQ30-F1
#
_entry.id   AF-A0A497FQ30-F1
#
_cell.length_a   1.000
_cell.length_b   1.000
_cell.length_c   1.000
_cell.angle_alpha   90.00
_cell.angle_beta   90.00
_cell.angle_gamma   90.00
#
_symmetry.space_group_name_H-M   'P 1'
#
loop_
_entity.id
_entity.type
_entity.pdbx_description
1 polymer ?
#
loop_
_entity_poly.entity_id
_entity_poly.type
_entity_poly.pdbx_seq_one_letter_code
_entity_poly.pdbx_strand_id
1 'polypeptide(L)'
;MVEICFSREGVKKILDYALAHCRDECPEKRDPYTCVILVKLREILGLEPPPCIEDYGGFDEKTFTALIKDIEKRWGMGIEDVLKELKSKGARTLQDKIDLVDAEFALTVLRILKNREEERFFKVQ
;
A
#
# COMPACT_ATOMS: atom_id res chain seq x y z
N MET A 1 -25.90 6.37 -7.10
CA MET A 1 -24.97 6.28 -5.96
C MET A 1 -25.77 6.50 -4.70
N VAL A 2 -25.56 5.68 -3.67
CA VAL A 2 -26.12 5.93 -2.34
C VAL A 2 -25.01 6.59 -1.52
N GLU A 3 -25.29 7.74 -0.93
CA GLU A 3 -24.36 8.41 -0.02
C GLU A 3 -24.58 7.88 1.40
N ILE A 4 -23.48 7.56 2.09
CA ILE A 4 -23.49 7.10 3.47
C ILE A 4 -22.71 8.10 4.31
N CYS A 5 -23.33 8.59 5.39
CA CYS A 5 -22.73 9.56 6.29
C CYS A 5 -22.54 8.93 7.68
N PHE A 6 -21.34 9.08 8.23
CA PHE A 6 -20.99 8.61 9.58
C PHE A 6 -20.45 9.79 10.39
N SER A 7 -20.64 9.74 11.71
CA SER A 7 -19.98 10.69 12.62
C SER A 7 -18.46 10.47 12.59
N ARG A 8 -17.68 11.54 12.85
CA ARG A 8 -16.22 11.46 12.97
C ARG A 8 -15.78 10.34 13.93
N GLU A 9 -16.46 10.23 15.07
CA GLU A 9 -16.17 9.19 16.07
C GLU A 9 -16.51 7.78 15.54
N GLY A 10 -17.61 7.63 14.79
CA GLY A 10 -17.98 6.38 14.14
C GLY A 10 -16.92 5.92 13.14
N VAL A 11 -16.45 6.83 12.28
CA VAL A 11 -15.36 6.53 11.33
C VAL A 11 -14.08 6.16 12.06
N LYS A 12 -13.70 6.90 13.13
CA LYS A 12 -12.53 6.56 13.95
C LYS A 12 -12.60 5.13 14.50
N LYS A 13 -13.75 4.71 15.06
CA LYS A 13 -13.94 3.34 15.58
C LYS A 13 -13.74 2.27 14.50
N ILE A 14 -14.25 2.51 13.29
CA ILE A 14 -14.05 1.61 12.15
C ILE A 14 -12.57 1.53 11.77
N LEU A 15 -11.88 2.67 11.68
CA LEU A 15 -10.46 2.73 11.35
C LEU A 15 -9.57 2.09 12.41
N ASP A 16 -9.92 2.23 13.70
CA ASP A 16 -9.19 1.59 14.80
C ASP A 16 -9.39 0.06 14.79
N TYR A 17 -10.60 -0.41 14.46
CA TYR A 17 -10.87 -1.83 14.26
C TYR A 17 -10.07 -2.40 13.08
N ALA A 18 -10.04 -1.70 11.95
CA ALA A 18 -9.25 -2.09 10.79
C ALA A 18 -7.74 -2.12 11.10
N LEU A 19 -7.24 -1.16 11.90
CA LEU A 19 -5.83 -1.16 12.33
C LEU A 19 -5.45 -2.33 13.25
N ALA A 20 -6.38 -2.84 14.07
CA ALA A 20 -6.11 -4.05 14.85
C ALA A 20 -5.78 -5.22 13.92
N HIS A 21 -6.54 -5.37 12.83
CA HIS A 21 -6.28 -6.37 11.80
C HIS A 21 -4.93 -6.14 11.10
N CYS A 22 -4.52 -4.87 10.88
CA CYS A 22 -3.22 -4.54 10.29
C CYS A 22 -2.00 -4.94 11.15
N ARG A 23 -2.17 -5.14 12.46
CA ARG A 23 -1.04 -5.52 13.34
C ARG A 23 -0.80 -7.03 13.35
N ASP A 24 -1.82 -7.82 13.05
CA ASP A 24 -1.81 -9.27 13.26
C ASP A 24 -1.75 -10.08 11.94
N GLU A 25 -1.99 -9.46 10.79
CA GLU A 25 -2.03 -10.12 9.47
C GLU A 25 -0.76 -9.89 8.63
N CYS A 26 -0.30 -10.92 7.91
CA CYS A 26 0.79 -10.80 6.93
C CYS A 26 0.43 -9.80 5.81
N PRO A 27 1.37 -8.96 5.30
CA PRO A 27 1.11 -8.04 4.19
C PRO A 27 0.49 -8.68 2.95
N GLU A 28 0.82 -9.95 2.67
CA GLU A 28 0.28 -10.72 1.53
C GLU A 28 -1.25 -10.91 1.58
N LYS A 29 -1.85 -10.84 2.78
CA LYS A 29 -3.29 -11.01 2.99
C LYS A 29 -4.05 -9.69 2.96
N ARG A 30 -3.34 -8.57 2.82
CA ARG A 30 -3.92 -7.23 2.86
C ARG A 30 -4.25 -6.77 1.45
N ASP A 31 -5.37 -6.06 1.31
CA ASP A 31 -5.72 -5.37 0.06
C ASP A 31 -5.02 -3.99 0.00
N PRO A 32 -4.13 -3.74 -0.97
CA PRO A 32 -3.39 -2.48 -1.06
C PRO A 32 -4.31 -1.26 -1.25
N TYR A 33 -5.46 -1.43 -1.90
CA TYR A 33 -6.44 -0.35 -2.07
C TYR A 33 -7.06 0.09 -0.74
N THR A 34 -7.45 -0.88 0.09
CA THR A 34 -7.91 -0.65 1.45
C THR A 34 -6.83 0.02 2.29
N CYS A 35 -5.56 -0.38 2.16
CA CYS A 35 -4.45 0.28 2.86
C CYS A 35 -4.33 1.77 2.47
N VAL A 36 -4.40 2.10 1.18
CA VAL A 36 -4.38 3.49 0.71
C VAL A 36 -5.54 4.31 1.30
N ILE A 37 -6.75 3.73 1.35
CA ILE A 37 -7.92 4.40 1.96
C ILE A 37 -7.67 4.66 3.43
N LEU A 38 -7.23 3.65 4.16
CA LEU A 38 -7.05 3.70 5.60
C LEU A 38 -6.02 4.77 5.98
N VAL A 39 -4.87 4.80 5.28
CA VAL A 39 -3.84 5.83 5.47
C VAL A 39 -4.43 7.23 5.25
N LYS A 40 -5.09 7.46 4.10
CA LYS A 40 -5.66 8.77 3.77
C LYS A 40 -6.74 9.21 4.76
N LEU A 41 -7.63 8.32 5.19
CA LEU A 41 -8.68 8.66 6.16
C LEU A 41 -8.10 9.00 7.53
N ARG A 42 -7.04 8.30 7.98
CA ARG A 42 -6.38 8.63 9.25
C ARG A 42 -5.68 10.00 9.16
N GLU A 43 -5.01 10.30 8.05
CA GLU A 43 -4.42 11.62 7.79
C GLU A 43 -5.47 12.74 7.83
N ILE A 44 -6.57 12.61 7.07
CA ILE A 44 -7.67 13.59 7.03
C ILE A 44 -8.26 13.84 8.43
N LEU A 45 -8.35 12.80 9.25
CA LEU A 45 -8.93 12.89 10.59
C LEU A 45 -7.93 13.32 11.67
N GLY A 46 -6.65 13.51 11.33
CA GLY A 46 -5.57 13.82 12.27
C GLY A 46 -5.33 12.70 13.28
N LEU A 47 -5.47 11.44 12.86
CA LEU A 47 -5.20 10.27 13.68
C LEU A 47 -3.77 9.76 13.45
N GLU A 48 -3.25 9.00 14.41
CA GLU A 48 -1.94 8.37 14.29
C GLU A 48 -1.85 7.49 13.03
N PRO A 49 -0.72 7.50 12.32
CA PRO A 49 -0.55 6.72 11.11
C PRO A 49 -0.56 5.22 11.41
N PRO A 50 -0.90 4.37 10.42
CA PRO A 50 -0.67 2.93 10.51
C PRO A 50 0.82 2.59 10.69
N PRO A 51 1.16 1.48 11.37
CA PRO A 51 2.55 1.11 11.64
C PRO A 51 3.38 0.91 10.36
N CYS A 52 2.76 0.47 9.26
CA CYS A 52 3.45 0.30 7.99
C CYS A 52 4.03 1.59 7.39
N ILE A 53 3.55 2.77 7.81
CA ILE A 53 4.15 4.04 7.37
C ILE A 53 5.57 4.17 7.93
N GLU A 54 5.79 3.73 9.17
CA GLU A 54 7.12 3.72 9.77
C GLU A 54 8.01 2.67 9.09
N ASP A 55 7.47 1.48 8.83
CA ASP A 55 8.21 0.38 8.18
C ASP A 55 8.71 0.76 6.78
N TYR A 56 7.85 1.39 5.97
CA TYR A 56 8.21 1.83 4.62
C TYR A 56 8.91 3.20 4.59
N GLY A 57 8.89 3.97 5.68
CA GLY A 57 9.38 5.35 5.72
C GLY A 57 8.49 6.35 4.95
N GLY A 58 7.21 6.03 4.81
CA GLY A 58 6.21 6.84 4.09
C GLY A 58 5.12 6.00 3.43
N PHE A 59 4.12 6.67 2.86
CA PHE A 59 3.06 6.02 2.08
C PHE A 59 2.67 6.89 0.89
N ASP A 60 3.67 7.23 0.08
CA ASP A 60 3.53 8.08 -1.10
C ASP A 60 4.24 7.48 -2.32
N GLU A 61 4.05 8.10 -3.48
CA GLU A 61 4.63 7.63 -4.74
C GLU A 61 6.16 7.56 -4.68
N LYS A 62 6.81 8.51 -3.99
CA LYS A 62 8.26 8.56 -3.87
C LYS A 62 8.78 7.38 -3.06
N THR A 63 8.14 7.06 -1.93
CA THR A 63 8.48 5.89 -1.10
C THR A 63 8.38 4.60 -1.90
N PHE A 64 7.24 4.35 -2.55
CA PHE A 64 7.05 3.10 -3.29
C PHE A 64 7.91 3.01 -4.55
N THR A 65 8.20 4.13 -5.21
CA THR A 65 9.16 4.16 -6.33
C THR A 65 10.58 3.84 -5.86
N ALA A 66 10.99 4.33 -4.69
CA ALA A 66 12.29 4.01 -4.12
C ALA A 66 12.39 2.52 -3.76
N LEU A 67 11.35 1.96 -3.15
CA LEU A 67 11.27 0.53 -2.83
C LEU A 67 11.44 -0.35 -4.09
N ILE A 68 10.77 0.01 -5.19
CA ILE A 68 10.92 -0.69 -6.48
C ILE A 68 12.36 -0.63 -6.98
N LYS A 69 12.98 0.55 -6.96
CA LYS A 69 14.39 0.71 -7.40
C LYS A 69 15.36 -0.09 -6.56
N ASP A 70 15.11 -0.21 -5.26
CA ASP A 70 15.95 -1.02 -4.36
C ASP A 70 15.83 -2.51 -4.67
N ILE A 71 14.63 -2.99 -5.02
CA ILE A 71 14.42 -4.37 -5.49
C ILE A 71 15.13 -4.59 -6.82
N GLU A 72 14.93 -3.71 -7.81
CA GLU A 72 15.60 -3.79 -9.12
C GLU A 72 17.13 -3.82 -8.98
N LYS A 73 17.68 -3.01 -8.06
CA LYS A 73 19.12 -2.99 -7.76
C LYS A 73 19.61 -4.31 -7.17
N ARG A 74 18.84 -4.96 -6.28
CA ARG A 74 19.20 -6.27 -5.71
C ARG A 74 19.25 -7.36 -6.77
N TRP A 75 18.33 -7.30 -7.73
CA TRP A 75 18.20 -8.32 -8.78
C TRP A 75 19.00 -8.03 -10.05
N GLY A 76 19.43 -6.78 -10.25
CA GLY A 76 20.15 -6.36 -11.45
C GLY A 76 19.29 -6.35 -12.72
N MET A 77 17.96 -6.30 -12.58
CA MET A 77 17.00 -6.30 -13.69
C MET A 77 15.76 -5.49 -13.34
N GLY A 78 14.95 -5.16 -14.35
CA GLY A 78 13.72 -4.38 -14.16
C GLY A 78 12.66 -5.14 -13.37
N ILE A 79 11.78 -4.43 -12.66
CA ILE A 79 10.86 -5.03 -11.70
C ILE A 79 9.88 -6.04 -12.33
N GLU A 80 9.50 -5.82 -13.59
CA GLU A 80 8.65 -6.75 -14.34
C GLU A 80 9.35 -8.10 -14.57
N ASP A 81 10.65 -8.06 -14.89
CA ASP A 81 11.47 -9.26 -15.06
C ASP A 81 11.70 -9.96 -13.72
N VAL A 82 11.92 -9.20 -12.64
CA VAL A 82 12.02 -9.75 -11.27
C VAL A 82 10.76 -10.54 -10.91
N LEU A 83 9.58 -9.95 -11.11
CA LEU A 83 8.31 -10.61 -10.82
C LEU A 83 8.10 -11.86 -11.67
N LYS A 84 8.46 -11.81 -12.96
CA LYS A 84 8.37 -12.97 -13.85
C LYS A 84 9.30 -14.10 -13.42
N GLU A 85 10.52 -13.78 -13.05
CA GLU A 85 11.52 -14.72 -12.55
C GLU A 85 11.03 -15.39 -11.25
N LEU A 86 10.60 -14.59 -10.27
CA LEU A 86 10.11 -15.07 -8.98
C LEU A 86 8.85 -15.94 -9.10
N LYS A 87 7.93 -15.60 -10.00
CA LYS A 87 6.71 -16.40 -10.24
C LYS A 87 6.99 -17.68 -11.00
N SER A 88 7.94 -17.68 -11.93
CA SER A 88 8.22 -18.84 -12.78
C SER A 88 9.14 -19.85 -12.11
N LYS A 89 10.16 -19.39 -11.39
CA LYS A 89 11.17 -20.25 -10.75
C LYS A 89 10.91 -20.49 -9.26
N GLY A 90 9.98 -19.74 -8.68
CA GLY A 90 9.67 -19.75 -7.25
C GLY A 90 10.70 -19.00 -6.42
N ALA A 91 10.25 -18.43 -5.30
CA ALA A 91 11.11 -17.80 -4.31
C ALA A 91 11.95 -18.86 -3.58
N ARG A 92 13.27 -18.73 -3.63
CA ARG A 92 14.24 -19.70 -3.07
C ARG A 92 14.74 -19.26 -1.70
N THR A 93 14.80 -17.96 -1.47
CA THR A 93 15.23 -17.37 -0.21
C THR A 93 14.08 -16.64 0.50
N LEU A 94 14.28 -16.28 1.76
CA LEU A 94 13.35 -15.38 2.46
C LEU A 94 13.29 -14.01 1.77
N GLN A 95 14.44 -13.50 1.32
CA GLN A 95 14.51 -12.22 0.61
C GLN A 95 13.71 -12.26 -0.69
N ASP A 96 13.74 -13.38 -1.42
CA ASP A 96 12.96 -13.55 -2.66
C ASP A 96 11.45 -13.44 -2.39
N LYS A 97 10.99 -13.97 -1.24
CA LYS A 97 9.58 -13.89 -0.83
C LYS A 97 9.21 -12.46 -0.45
N ILE A 98 10.09 -11.78 0.29
CA ILE A 98 9.91 -10.38 0.68
C ILE A 98 9.85 -9.51 -0.57
N ASP A 99 10.82 -9.64 -1.48
CA ASP A 99 10.89 -8.87 -2.71
C ASP A 99 9.67 -9.12 -3.61
N LEU A 100 9.15 -10.35 -3.68
CA LEU A 100 7.92 -10.65 -4.41
C LEU A 100 6.72 -9.89 -3.82
N VAL A 101 6.50 -10.01 -2.52
CA VAL A 101 5.36 -9.39 -1.82
C VAL A 101 5.45 -7.87 -1.91
N ASP A 102 6.62 -7.31 -1.62
CA ASP A 102 6.86 -5.86 -1.63
C ASP A 102 6.72 -5.28 -3.04
N ALA A 103 7.23 -5.97 -4.07
CA ALA A 103 7.08 -5.55 -5.46
C ALA A 103 5.61 -5.52 -5.90
N GLU A 104 4.85 -6.59 -5.62
CA GLU A 104 3.43 -6.65 -5.98
C GLU A 104 2.61 -5.58 -5.25
N PHE A 105 2.89 -5.40 -3.96
CA PHE A 105 2.25 -4.38 -3.14
C PHE A 105 2.55 -2.98 -3.68
N ALA A 106 3.84 -2.64 -3.85
CA ALA A 106 4.29 -1.33 -4.29
C ALA A 106 3.75 -0.95 -5.68
N LEU A 107 3.80 -1.87 -6.66
CA LEU A 107 3.23 -1.62 -7.99
C LEU A 107 1.72 -1.36 -7.93
N THR A 108 1.01 -2.12 -7.09
CA THR A 108 -0.43 -1.93 -6.90
C THR A 108 -0.72 -0.58 -6.28
N VAL A 109 0.01 -0.19 -5.23
CA VAL A 109 -0.13 1.12 -4.59
C VAL A 109 0.17 2.26 -5.56
N LEU A 110 1.27 2.21 -6.31
CA LEU A 110 1.63 3.22 -7.30
C LEU A 110 0.52 3.41 -8.34
N ARG A 111 -0.07 2.31 -8.84
CA ARG A 111 -1.21 2.36 -9.76
C ARG A 111 -2.42 3.05 -9.12
N ILE A 112 -2.72 2.75 -7.86
CA ILE A 112 -3.85 3.35 -7.14
C ILE A 112 -3.62 4.84 -6.90
N LEU A 113 -2.41 5.23 -6.51
CA LEU A 113 -2.05 6.63 -6.28
C LEU A 113 -2.19 7.43 -7.58
N LYS A 114 -1.67 6.91 -8.69
CA LYS A 114 -1.79 7.52 -10.02
C LYS A 114 -3.24 7.66 -10.47
N ASN A 115 -4.04 6.60 -10.37
CA ASN A 115 -5.46 6.64 -10.78
C ASN A 115 -6.32 7.53 -9.86
N ARG A 116 -5.96 7.68 -8.59
CA ARG A 116 -6.67 8.59 -7.66
C ARG A 116 -6.38 10.07 -7.92
N GLU A 117 -5.24 10.41 -8.51
CA GLU A 117 -5.05 11.78 -9.01
C GLU A 117 -6.05 12.09 -10.13
N GLU A 118 -6.35 11.13 -11.00
CA GLU A 118 -7.37 11.27 -12.04
C GLU A 118 -8.79 11.41 -11.46
N GLU A 119 -9.12 10.68 -10.39
CA GLU A 119 -10.41 10.87 -9.67
C GLU A 119 -10.49 12.21 -8.92
N ARG A 120 -9.36 12.75 -8.44
CA ARG A 120 -9.30 14.07 -7.80
C ARG A 120 -9.64 15.22 -8.77
N PHE A 121 -9.41 15.06 -10.08
CA PHE A 121 -9.79 16.06 -11.07
C PHE A 121 -11.31 16.20 -11.30
N PHE A 122 -12.14 15.31 -10.73
CA PHE A 122 -13.61 15.40 -10.81
C PHE A 122 -14.30 15.98 -9.59
N LYS A 123 -13.57 16.40 -8.54
CA LYS A 123 -14.13 17.19 -7.43
C LYS A 123 -13.12 18.17 -6.88
N VAL A 124 -13.05 19.35 -7.49
CA VAL A 124 -12.83 20.61 -6.79
C VAL A 124 -13.91 21.57 -7.29
N GLN A 125 -14.63 22.18 -6.35
CA GLN A 125 -15.75 23.10 -6.57
C GLN A 125 -15.44 24.23 -7.55
#